data_AF-A0AAU6Z1Z6-F1
#
_entry.id   AF-A0AAU6Z1Z6-F1
#
_cell.length_a   1.000
_cell.length_b   1.000
_cell.length_c   1.000
_cell.angle_alpha   90.00
_cell.angle_beta   90.00
_cell.angle_gamma   90.00
#
_symmetry.space_group_name_H-M   'P 1'
#
loop_
_entity.id
_entity.type
_entity.pdbx_description
1 polymer ?
#
loop_
_entity_poly.entity_id
_entity_poly.type
_entity_poly.pdbx_seq_one_letter_code
_entity_poly.pdbx_strand_id
1 'polypeptide(L)'
;MDLRLISRVLFLRAVWRRRDHWDAARITAHQDQASRELRHAAYAGSEFYRRHHAGLHDAPADQLPAVTKADLMAHFDKAATTAGCVLDGGPVQLT
;
A
#
# COMPACT_ATOMS: atom_id res chain seq x y z
N MET A 1 2.44 38.45 -12.47
CA MET A 1 3.38 37.38 -12.10
C MET A 1 2.98 36.84 -10.75
N ASP A 2 2.62 35.56 -10.66
CA ASP A 2 2.04 34.98 -9.45
C ASP A 2 3.13 34.45 -8.51
N LEU A 3 3.53 35.28 -7.56
CA LEU A 3 4.55 34.97 -6.54
C LEU A 3 4.14 33.79 -5.63
N ARG A 4 2.84 33.52 -5.46
CA ARG A 4 2.36 32.35 -4.70
C ARG A 4 2.59 31.07 -5.48
N LEU A 5 2.35 31.09 -6.80
CA LEU A 5 2.64 29.94 -7.65
C LEU A 5 4.15 29.65 -7.68
N ILE A 6 4.98 30.68 -7.86
CA ILE A 6 6.44 30.55 -7.90
C ILE A 6 6.99 29.98 -6.58
N SER A 7 6.55 30.51 -5.44
CA SER A 7 7.00 30.02 -4.13
C SER A 7 6.53 28.57 -3.85
N ARG A 8 5.30 28.21 -4.24
CA ARG A 8 4.79 26.83 -4.14
C ARG A 8 5.62 25.85 -4.99
N VAL A 9 5.97 26.22 -6.22
CA VAL A 9 6.79 25.39 -7.11
C VAL A 9 8.21 25.20 -6.54
N LEU A 10 8.82 26.27 -6.03
CA LEU A 10 10.15 26.19 -5.40
C LEU A 10 10.13 25.31 -4.15
N PHE A 11 9.09 25.40 -3.33
CA PHE A 11 8.91 24.55 -2.16
C PHE A 11 8.78 23.06 -2.56
N LEU A 12 7.88 22.73 -3.49
CA LEU A 12 7.71 21.36 -3.99
C LEU A 12 9.02 20.80 -4.57
N ARG A 13 9.74 21.62 -5.33
CA ARG A 13 11.05 21.24 -5.91
C ARG A 13 12.10 20.97 -4.83
N ALA A 14 12.13 21.77 -3.75
CA ALA A 14 13.05 21.56 -2.64
C ALA A 14 12.73 20.25 -1.87
N VAL A 15 11.43 19.96 -1.67
CA VAL A 15 10.98 18.70 -1.06
C VAL A 15 11.36 17.50 -1.92
N TRP A 16 11.14 17.58 -3.23
CA TRP A 16 11.48 16.48 -4.15
C TRP A 16 12.99 16.26 -4.25
N ARG A 17 13.81 17.31 -4.35
CA ARG A 17 15.28 17.16 -4.32
C ARG A 17 15.80 16.49 -3.05
N ARG A 18 15.20 16.79 -1.90
CA ARG A 18 15.59 16.13 -0.64
C ARG A 18 15.30 14.63 -0.68
N ARG A 19 14.31 14.19 -1.45
CA ARG A 19 13.96 12.78 -1.63
C ARG A 19 14.85 12.10 -2.69
N ASP A 20 15.25 12.82 -3.74
CA ASP A 20 16.23 12.36 -4.75
C ASP A 20 17.63 12.11 -4.19
N HIS A 21 17.94 12.62 -3.00
CA HIS A 21 19.23 12.43 -2.33
C HIS A 21 19.16 11.44 -1.17
N TRP A 22 18.15 10.57 -1.14
CA TRP A 22 18.15 9.49 -0.17
C TRP A 22 19.21 8.46 -0.52
N ASP A 23 20.08 8.17 0.44
CA ASP A 23 20.94 6.99 0.37
C ASP A 23 20.11 5.71 0.52
N ALA A 24 20.74 4.57 0.20
CA ALA A 24 20.08 3.27 0.27
C ALA A 24 19.52 2.98 1.67
N ALA A 25 20.24 3.35 2.74
CA ALA A 25 19.80 3.12 4.12
C ALA A 25 18.51 3.88 4.44
N ARG A 26 18.39 5.13 3.98
CA ARG A 26 17.20 5.96 4.17
C ARG A 26 16.02 5.47 3.35
N ILE A 27 16.28 4.96 2.13
CA ILE A 27 15.24 4.31 1.31
C ILE A 27 14.70 3.08 2.04
N THR A 28 15.58 2.18 2.50
CA THR A 28 15.18 0.96 3.22
C THR A 28 14.40 1.29 4.50
N ALA A 29 14.90 2.20 5.34
CA ALA A 29 14.20 2.59 6.56
C ALA A 29 12.80 3.18 6.29
N HIS A 30 12.66 3.97 5.22
CA HIS A 30 11.36 4.50 4.82
C HIS A 30 10.42 3.41 4.29
N GLN A 31 10.93 2.49 3.47
CA GLN A 31 10.15 1.36 2.94
C GLN A 31 9.67 0.45 4.06
N ASP A 32 10.51 0.16 5.04
CA ASP A 32 10.14 -0.64 6.21
C ASP A 32 9.03 0.03 7.02
N GLN A 33 9.18 1.34 7.29
CA GLN A 33 8.16 2.09 8.03
C GLN A 33 6.84 2.16 7.26
N ALA A 34 6.87 2.53 5.98
CA ALA A 34 5.68 2.62 5.15
C ALA A 34 4.99 1.26 4.98
N SER A 35 5.78 0.18 4.87
CA SER A 35 5.24 -1.18 4.77
C SER A 35 4.53 -1.60 6.06
N ARG A 36 5.07 -1.25 7.25
CA ARG A 36 4.39 -1.49 8.52
C ARG A 36 3.06 -0.75 8.62
N GLU A 37 3.05 0.53 8.28
CA GLU A 37 1.83 1.36 8.30
C GLU A 37 0.77 0.84 7.34
N LEU A 38 1.17 0.50 6.11
CA LEU A 38 0.29 -0.08 5.09
C LEU A 38 -0.34 -1.40 5.58
N ARG A 39 0.46 -2.27 6.21
CA ARG A 39 -0.02 -3.55 6.74
C ARG A 39 -1.00 -3.36 7.89
N HIS A 40 -0.71 -2.43 8.79
CA HIS A 40 -1.63 -2.11 9.87
C HIS A 40 -3.00 -1.65 9.31
N ALA A 41 -2.98 -0.76 8.31
CA ALA A 41 -4.21 -0.34 7.63
C ALA A 41 -4.92 -1.50 6.91
N ALA A 42 -4.18 -2.38 6.23
CA ALA A 42 -4.73 -3.55 5.57
C ALA A 42 -5.44 -4.50 6.55
N TYR A 43 -4.81 -4.80 7.68
CA TYR A 43 -5.38 -5.67 8.70
C TYR A 43 -6.59 -5.06 9.41
N ALA A 44 -6.61 -3.73 9.59
CA ALA A 44 -7.77 -3.04 10.13
C ALA A 44 -8.97 -3.12 9.18
N GLY A 45 -8.76 -2.91 7.88
CA GLY A 45 -9.84 -2.79 6.90
C GLY A 45 -10.29 -4.09 6.22
N SER A 46 -9.47 -5.15 6.23
CA SER A 46 -9.73 -6.35 5.42
C SER A 46 -9.61 -7.66 6.21
N GLU A 47 -10.67 -8.49 6.18
CA GLU A 47 -10.64 -9.85 6.75
C GLU A 47 -9.70 -10.77 5.95
N PHE A 48 -9.67 -10.60 4.63
CA PHE A 48 -8.78 -11.37 3.76
C PHE A 48 -7.32 -11.24 4.19
N TYR A 49 -6.80 -10.03 4.35
CA TYR A 49 -5.41 -9.82 4.76
C TYR A 49 -5.13 -10.30 6.19
N ARG A 50 -6.10 -10.20 7.11
CA ARG A 50 -5.94 -10.77 8.46
C ARG A 50 -5.76 -12.28 8.44
N ARG A 51 -6.53 -12.98 7.61
CA ARG A 51 -6.48 -14.45 7.50
C ARG A 51 -5.26 -14.91 6.70
N HIS A 52 -4.99 -14.24 5.58
CA HIS A 52 -3.87 -14.59 4.69
C HIS A 52 -2.51 -14.43 5.37
N HIS A 53 -2.37 -13.42 6.24
CA HIS A 53 -1.13 -13.17 7.00
C HIS A 53 -1.24 -13.60 8.47
N ALA A 54 -2.19 -14.47 8.83
CA ALA A 54 -2.37 -14.92 10.20
C ALA A 54 -1.08 -15.57 10.74
N GLY A 55 -0.64 -15.13 11.93
CA GLY A 55 0.63 -15.59 12.52
C GLY A 55 1.89 -14.97 11.92
N LEU A 56 1.78 -14.13 10.89
CA LEU A 56 2.89 -13.45 10.22
C LEU A 56 2.79 -11.93 10.31
N HIS A 57 1.97 -11.39 11.23
CA HIS A 57 1.74 -9.95 11.37
C HIS A 57 3.02 -9.15 11.67
N ASP A 58 4.03 -9.77 12.28
CA ASP A 58 5.34 -9.16 12.57
C ASP A 58 6.47 -9.66 11.65
N ALA A 59 6.19 -10.63 10.77
CA ALA A 59 7.18 -11.15 9.82
C ALA A 59 7.62 -10.07 8.82
N PRO A 60 8.88 -10.06 8.34
CA PRO A 60 9.31 -9.14 7.30
C PRO A 60 8.55 -9.38 5.99
N ALA A 61 8.52 -8.35 5.12
CA ALA A 61 7.65 -8.34 3.93
C ALA A 61 7.97 -9.46 2.92
N ASP A 62 9.23 -9.87 2.85
CA ASP A 62 9.73 -10.95 1.98
C ASP A 62 9.28 -12.35 2.41
N GLN A 63 8.81 -12.51 3.65
CA GLN A 63 8.31 -13.77 4.19
C GLN A 63 6.78 -13.88 4.13
N LEU A 64 6.09 -12.84 3.67
CA LEU A 64 4.64 -12.86 3.55
C LEU A 64 4.19 -13.66 2.32
N PRO A 65 3.11 -14.44 2.43
CA PRO A 65 2.57 -15.16 1.29
C PRO A 65 2.08 -14.16 0.24
N ALA A 66 2.54 -14.30 -0.99
CA ALA A 66 2.11 -13.44 -2.09
C ALA A 66 0.59 -13.56 -2.30
N VAL A 67 -0.07 -12.45 -2.62
CA VAL A 67 -1.48 -12.43 -2.99
C VAL A 67 -1.57 -12.60 -4.51
N THR A 68 -2.13 -13.71 -4.96
CA THR A 68 -2.35 -13.93 -6.39
C THR A 68 -3.57 -13.16 -6.86
N LYS A 69 -3.60 -12.80 -8.16
CA LYS A 69 -4.78 -12.17 -8.76
C LYS A 69 -6.02 -13.06 -8.64
N ALA A 70 -5.88 -14.37 -8.79
CA ALA A 70 -6.99 -15.32 -8.68
C ALA A 70 -7.59 -15.31 -7.26
N ASP A 71 -6.74 -15.41 -6.23
CA ASP A 71 -7.18 -15.38 -4.83
C ASP A 71 -7.86 -14.07 -4.47
N LEU A 72 -7.33 -12.95 -4.97
CA LEU A 72 -7.89 -11.63 -4.76
C LEU A 72 -9.28 -11.49 -5.40
N MET A 73 -9.46 -11.98 -6.62
CA MET A 73 -10.75 -11.91 -7.32
C MET A 73 -11.79 -12.83 -6.68
N ALA A 74 -11.39 -14.01 -6.19
CA ALA A 74 -12.30 -14.92 -5.49
C ALA A 74 -12.79 -14.37 -4.14
N HIS A 75 -12.05 -13.45 -3.51
CA HIS A 75 -12.34 -12.93 -2.17
C HIS A 75 -12.42 -11.40 -2.13
N PHE A 76 -12.76 -10.75 -3.25
CA PHE A 76 -12.62 -9.30 -3.39
C PHE A 76 -13.33 -8.50 -2.30
N ASP A 77 -14.58 -8.86 -1.99
CA ASP A 77 -15.38 -8.14 -0.97
C ASP A 77 -14.72 -8.19 0.41
N LYS A 78 -13.97 -9.25 0.71
CA LYS A 78 -13.23 -9.42 1.97
C LYS A 78 -11.83 -8.79 1.90
N ALA A 79 -11.30 -8.60 0.71
CA ALA A 79 -10.01 -7.98 0.43
C ALA A 79 -10.07 -6.44 0.36
N ALA A 80 -11.23 -5.88 0.03
CA ALA A 80 -11.46 -4.45 0.03
C ALA A 80 -11.20 -3.86 1.43
N THR A 81 -10.25 -2.92 1.50
CA THR A 81 -9.84 -2.26 2.75
C THR A 81 -10.72 -1.06 3.11
N THR A 82 -11.63 -0.68 2.21
CA THR A 82 -12.58 0.43 2.38
C THR A 82 -14.00 -0.09 2.20
N ALA A 83 -14.86 0.19 3.18
CA ALA A 83 -16.26 -0.23 3.13
C ALA A 83 -16.98 0.40 1.93
N GLY A 84 -17.79 -0.40 1.22
CA GLY A 84 -18.56 0.04 0.06
C GLY A 84 -17.81 -0.01 -1.28
N CYS A 85 -16.54 -0.43 -1.30
CA CYS A 85 -15.87 -0.77 -2.55
C CYS A 85 -16.31 -2.15 -3.03
N VAL A 86 -17.13 -2.18 -4.09
CA VAL A 86 -17.56 -3.41 -4.78
C VAL A 86 -16.97 -3.39 -6.20
N LEU A 87 -16.51 -4.55 -6.71
CA LEU A 87 -16.17 -4.66 -8.13
C LEU A 87 -17.47 -4.64 -8.94
N ASP A 88 -17.59 -3.67 -9.84
CA ASP A 88 -18.64 -3.67 -10.85
C ASP A 88 -18.26 -4.70 -11.93
N GLY A 89 -18.74 -5.92 -11.74
CA GLY A 89 -18.42 -7.09 -12.56
C GLY A 89 -18.57 -8.37 -11.73
N GLY A 90 -19.62 -9.14 -12.00
CA GLY A 90 -19.94 -10.40 -11.31
C GLY A 90 -18.79 -11.43 -11.34
N PRO A 91 -18.93 -12.54 -10.59
CA PRO A 91 -17.83 -13.48 -10.34
C PRO A 91 -17.21 -13.96 -11.66
N VAL A 92 -15.92 -13.67 -11.85
CA VAL A 92 -15.12 -14.20 -12.96
C VAL A 92 -14.99 -15.69 -12.72
N GLN A 93 -15.79 -16.48 -13.45
CA GLN A 93 -15.64 -17.94 -13.46
C GLN A 93 -14.31 -18.27 -14.13
N LEU A 94 -13.35 -18.73 -13.32
CA LEU A 94 -12.11 -19.32 -13.79
C LEU A 94 -12.39 -20.79 -14.12
N THR A 95 -12.66 -21.08 -15.39
CA THR A 95 -12.55 -22.43 -15.99
C THR A 95 -11.22 -22.60 -16.68
#